data_AF-A0A7W5FPR9-F1
#
_entry.id   AF-A0A7W5FPR9-F1
#
_cell.length_a   1.000
_cell.length_b   1.000
_cell.length_c   1.000
_cell.angle_alpha   90.00
_cell.angle_beta   90.00
_cell.angle_gamma   90.00
#
_symmetry.space_group_name_H-M   'P 1'
#
loop_
_entity.id
_entity.type
_entity.pdbx_description
1 polymer ?
#
loop_
_entity_poly.entity_id
_entity_poly.type
_entity_poly.pdbx_seq_one_letter_code
_entity_poly.pdbx_strand_id
1 'polypeptide(L)' 'MSGEHPSEKQLRASQAQSEADRSGQGKTKASELQSEADSAAVRKHGL' A
#
# COMPACT_ATOMS: atom_id res chain seq x y z
N MET A 1 -13.22 0.12 -16.59
CA MET A 1 -12.15 -0.15 -15.60
C MET A 1 -12.84 -0.81 -14.42
N SER A 2 -12.63 -2.11 -14.19
CA SER A 2 -13.30 -2.82 -13.09
C SER A 2 -12.93 -2.17 -11.77
N GLY A 3 -13.94 -1.65 -11.06
CA GLY A 3 -13.82 -1.11 -9.70
C GLY A 3 -13.57 -2.23 -8.71
N GLU A 4 -12.39 -2.84 -8.74
CA GLU A 4 -11.95 -3.71 -7.66
C GLU A 4 -11.59 -2.82 -6.47
N HIS A 5 -12.30 -3.03 -5.35
CA HIS A 5 -11.99 -2.37 -4.10
C HIS A 5 -10.52 -2.64 -3.71
N PRO A 6 -9.81 -1.64 -3.19
CA PRO A 6 -8.44 -1.82 -2.73
C PRO A 6 -8.40 -2.92 -1.68
N SER A 7 -7.41 -3.80 -1.78
CA SER A 7 -7.17 -4.82 -0.78
C SER A 7 -6.85 -4.20 0.58
N GLU A 8 -7.08 -4.95 1.67
CA GLU A 8 -6.75 -4.47 3.02
C GLU A 8 -5.29 -4.02 3.14
N LYS A 9 -4.37 -4.67 2.42
CA LYS A 9 -2.95 -4.29 2.36
C LYS A 9 -2.75 -2.92 1.71
N GLN A 10 -3.44 -2.66 0.60
CA GLN A 10 -3.39 -1.36 -0.08
C GLN A 10 -3.99 -0.25 0.78
N LEU A 11 -5.09 -0.53 1.50
CA LEU A 11 -5.67 0.43 2.44
C LEU A 11 -4.71 0.78 3.58
N ARG A 12 -4.06 -0.22 4.18
CA ARG A 12 -3.05 -0.01 5.24
C ARG A 12 -1.83 0.76 4.74
N ALA A 13 -1.33 0.42 3.55
CA ALA A 13 -0.21 1.13 2.93
C ALA A 13 -0.56 2.60 2.68
N SER A 14 -1.77 2.87 2.17
CA SER A 14 -2.24 4.23 1.89
C SER A 14 -2.43 5.06 3.17
N GLN A 15 -2.95 4.46 4.25
CA GLN A 15 -3.02 5.12 5.56
C GLN A 15 -1.63 5.45 6.11
N ALA A 16 -0.68 4.51 6.05
CA ALA A 16 0.68 4.72 6.51
C ALA A 16 1.41 5.79 5.68
N GLN A 17 1.21 5.84 4.36
CA GLN A 17 1.72 6.93 3.53
C GLN A 17 1.11 8.27 3.93
N SER A 18 -0.21 8.34 4.14
CA SER A 18 -0.87 9.59 4.54
C SER A 18 -0.36 10.12 5.90
N GLU A 19 -0.11 9.23 6.85
CA GLU A 19 0.51 9.57 8.13
C GLU A 19 1.97 10.02 7.96
N ALA A 20 2.73 9.35 7.09
CA ALA A 20 4.11 9.70 6.82
C ALA A 20 4.27 11.01 6.06
N ASP A 21 3.35 11.33 5.16
CA ASP A 21 3.31 12.61 4.45
C ASP A 21 2.91 13.75 5.37
N ARG A 22 1.97 13.50 6.30
CA ARG A 22 1.52 14.52 7.27
C ARG A 22 2.55 14.80 8.36
N SER A 23 3.19 13.76 8.90
CA SER A 23 4.09 13.88 10.05
C SER A 23 5.57 13.96 9.66
N GLY A 24 5.91 13.54 8.44
CA GLY A 24 7.30 13.32 8.01
C GLY A 24 7.96 12.08 8.61
N GLN A 25 7.29 11.36 9.52
CA GLN A 25 7.82 10.21 10.25
C GLN A 25 7.29 8.89 9.67
N GLY A 26 7.99 7.78 9.89
CA GLY A 26 7.47 6.46 9.49
C GLY A 26 7.51 6.15 7.99
N LYS A 27 8.22 6.95 7.17
CA LYS A 27 8.38 6.73 5.72
C LYS A 27 8.91 5.33 5.36
N THR A 28 9.82 4.79 6.16
CA THR A 28 10.35 3.43 5.98
C THR A 28 9.24 2.39 6.12
N LYS A 29 8.43 2.49 7.19
CA LYS A 29 7.30 1.59 7.43
C LYS A 29 6.22 1.73 6.35
N ALA A 30 5.94 2.96 5.90
CA ALA A 30 5.02 3.19 4.80
C ALA A 30 5.51 2.53 3.50
N SER A 31 6.81 2.63 3.21
CA SER A 31 7.44 2.00 2.03
C SER A 31 7.39 0.47 2.09
N GLU A 32 7.64 -0.12 3.26
CA GLU A 32 7.54 -1.57 3.46
C GLU A 32 6.11 -2.07 3.21
N LEU A 33 5.10 -1.39 3.76
CA LEU A 33 3.70 -1.73 3.56
C LEU A 33 3.27 -1.60 2.10
N GLN A 34 3.79 -0.59 1.40
CA GLN A 34 3.51 -0.38 -0.02
C GLN A 34 4.14 -1.50 -0.87
N SER A 35 5.39 -1.87 -0.59
CA SER A 35 6.05 -2.99 -1.25
C SER A 35 5.32 -4.32 -1.02
N GLU A 36 4.79 -4.55 0.18
CA GLU A 36 4.01 -5.76 0.47
C GLU A 36 2.66 -5.76 -0.27
N ALA A 37 1.99 -4.60 -0.34
CA ALA A 37 0.74 -4.44 -1.07
C ALA A 37 0.96 -4.68 -2.58
N ASP A 38 2.02 -4.14 -3.15
CA ASP A 38 2.39 -4.32 -4.56
C ASP A 38 2.77 -5.77 -4.85
N SER A 39 3.58 -6.41 -3.98
CA SER A 39 3.92 -7.84 -4.10
C SER A 39 2.67 -8.73 -4.08
N ALA A 40 1.70 -8.43 -3.23
CA ALA A 40 0.44 -9.15 -3.16
C ALA A 40 -0.42 -8.93 -4.41
N ALA A 41 -0.46 -7.69 -4.93
CA ALA A 41 -1.16 -7.36 -6.16
C ALA A 41 -0.55 -8.08 -7.38
N VAL A 42 0.78 -8.09 -7.49
CA VAL A 42 1.51 -8.81 -8.56
C VAL A 42 1.22 -10.31 -8.50
N ARG A 43 1.23 -10.92 -7.32
CA ARG A 43 0.86 -12.34 -7.16
C ARG A 43 -0.59 -12.64 -7.55
N LYS A 44 -1.52 -11.74 -7.25
CA LYS A 44 -2.95 -11.92 -7.58
C LYS A 44 -3.22 -11.72 -9.08
N HIS A 45 -2.57 -10.75 -9.70
CA HIS A 45 -2.83 -10.36 -11.08
C HIS A 45 -1.90 -10.99 -12.11
N GLY A 46 -0.86 -11.70 -11.67
CA GLY A 46 -0.02 -12.58 -12.50
C GLY A 46 0.41 -11.93 -13.81
N LEU A 47 1.50 -11.16 -13.78
CA LEU A 47 2.24 -10.87 -15.01
C LEU A 47 2.74 -12.18 -15.63
#